data_AF-A0AB35NE12-F1
#
_entry.id   AF-A0AB35NE12-F1
#
_cell.length_a   1.000
_cell.length_b   1.000
_cell.length_c   1.000
_cell.angle_alpha   90.00
_cell.angle_beta   90.00
_cell.angle_gamma   90.00
#
_symmetry.space_group_name_H-M   'P 1'
#
loop_
_entity.id
_entity.type
_entity.pdbx_description
1 polymer ?
#
loop_
_entity_poly.entity_id
_entity_poly.type
_entity_poly.pdbx_seq_one_letter_code
_entity_poly.pdbx_strand_id
1 'polypeptide(L)'
;MRGNLPLSQFPAIYLQSDAHSELAALLNQRFQQNDVELLSSYQSNRPSLVLQQDTLERRTLSLFANGQVAEYELIYKVEYQIQLPDQEPQKYQFELFRDYQDDPNQALAKAQELELLLKELRQQAANRIIRQLARLG
;
A
#
# COMPACT_ATOMS: atom_id res chain seq x y z
N MET A 1 -3.18 -28.83 -6.24
CA MET A 1 -1.88 -28.29 -6.73
C MET A 1 -1.79 -26.86 -6.20
N ARG A 2 -0.80 -26.54 -5.37
CA ARG A 2 -0.56 -25.13 -4.97
C ARG A 2 0.11 -24.46 -6.18
N GLY A 3 -0.53 -23.41 -6.72
CA GLY A 3 0.05 -22.62 -7.81
C GLY A 3 1.37 -21.99 -7.38
N ASN A 4 2.24 -21.67 -8.34
CA ASN A 4 3.54 -21.06 -8.06
C ASN A 4 3.35 -19.76 -7.24
N LEU A 5 4.12 -19.58 -6.16
CA LEU A 5 4.05 -18.38 -5.34
C LEU A 5 4.63 -17.19 -6.13
N PRO A 6 3.95 -16.02 -6.17
CA PRO A 6 4.38 -14.85 -6.92
C PRO A 6 5.83 -14.39 -6.69
N LEU A 7 6.41 -14.67 -5.51
CA LEU A 7 7.77 -14.24 -5.13
C LEU A 7 8.74 -15.41 -4.97
N SER A 8 8.48 -16.57 -5.57
CA SER A 8 9.33 -17.77 -5.46
C SER A 8 10.81 -17.56 -5.81
N GLN A 9 11.13 -16.52 -6.58
CA GLN A 9 12.49 -16.15 -6.98
C GLN A 9 13.24 -15.30 -5.94
N PHE A 10 12.55 -14.80 -4.92
CA PHE A 10 13.12 -13.99 -3.84
C PHE A 10 13.03 -14.72 -2.50
N PRO A 11 14.07 -15.46 -2.08
CA PRO A 11 14.03 -16.21 -0.82
C PRO A 11 14.06 -15.30 0.43
N ALA A 12 14.61 -14.09 0.30
CA ALA A 12 14.66 -13.11 1.39
C ALA A 12 14.65 -11.68 0.85
N ILE A 13 14.10 -10.74 1.62
CA ILE A 13 14.04 -9.31 1.30
C ILE A 13 14.22 -8.46 2.57
N TYR A 14 14.87 -7.31 2.43
CA TYR A 14 14.87 -6.28 3.47
C TYR A 14 13.74 -5.27 3.22
N LEU A 15 12.91 -4.99 4.23
CA LEU A 15 11.90 -3.93 4.19
C LEU A 15 12.29 -2.80 5.14
N GLN A 16 12.45 -1.59 4.60
CA GLN A 16 12.60 -0.37 5.39
C GLN A 16 11.34 0.49 5.29
N SER A 17 10.82 0.93 6.42
CA SER A 17 9.63 1.78 6.53
C SER A 17 9.64 2.58 7.83
N ASP A 18 8.66 3.47 8.01
CA ASP A 18 8.30 3.97 9.33
C ASP A 18 7.83 2.83 10.26
N ALA A 19 8.10 2.95 11.56
CA ALA A 19 7.80 1.93 12.57
C ALA A 19 6.30 1.67 12.77
N HIS A 20 5.44 2.63 12.46
CA HIS A 20 3.98 2.54 12.63
C HIS A 20 3.23 2.44 11.29
N SER A 21 3.93 2.21 10.17
CA SER A 21 3.26 2.09 8.87
C SER A 21 2.41 0.81 8.81
N GLU A 22 1.08 0.99 8.75
CA GLU A 22 0.15 -0.10 8.55
C GLU A 22 0.32 -0.78 7.19
N LEU A 23 0.72 -0.03 6.15
CA LEU A 23 1.02 -0.61 4.84
C LEU A 23 2.26 -1.52 4.92
N ALA A 24 3.29 -1.13 5.67
CA ALA A 24 4.46 -1.98 5.90
C ALA A 24 4.11 -3.28 6.65
N ALA A 25 3.22 -3.21 7.65
CA ALA A 25 2.73 -4.40 8.35
C ALA A 25 2.03 -5.38 7.37
N LEU A 26 1.24 -4.85 6.43
CA LEU A 26 0.61 -5.68 5.39
C LEU A 26 1.62 -6.26 4.39
N LEU A 27 2.63 -5.48 4.00
CA LEU A 27 3.72 -5.99 3.15
C LEU A 27 4.46 -7.14 3.84
N ASN A 28 4.80 -7.00 5.12
CA ASN A 28 5.41 -8.06 5.92
C ASN A 28 4.56 -9.33 5.94
N GLN A 29 3.25 -9.19 6.17
CA GLN A 29 2.33 -10.32 6.11
C GLN A 29 2.33 -10.97 4.71
N ARG A 30 2.37 -10.19 3.63
CA ARG A 30 2.42 -10.71 2.26
C ARG A 30 3.73 -11.42 1.94
N PHE A 31 4.86 -10.91 2.41
CA PHE A 31 6.16 -11.59 2.25
C PHE A 31 6.15 -12.95 2.95
N GLN A 32 5.68 -13.01 4.20
CA GLN A 32 5.53 -14.27 4.93
C GLN A 32 4.59 -15.25 4.22
N GLN A 33 3.48 -14.78 3.65
CA GLN A 33 2.55 -15.61 2.86
C GLN A 33 3.14 -16.13 1.54
N ASN A 34 4.23 -15.53 1.07
CA ASN A 34 4.97 -15.96 -0.12
C ASN A 34 6.27 -16.71 0.25
N ASP A 35 6.41 -17.15 1.49
CA ASP A 35 7.62 -17.84 2.00
C ASP A 35 8.91 -17.02 1.83
N VAL A 36 8.81 -15.68 1.86
CA VAL A 36 9.95 -14.76 1.79
C VAL A 36 10.42 -14.39 3.19
N GLU A 37 11.69 -14.65 3.49
CA GLU A 37 12.31 -14.25 4.76
C GLU A 37 12.49 -12.71 4.85
N LEU A 38 12.13 -12.12 5.98
CA LEU A 38 12.38 -10.71 6.26
C LEU A 38 13.74 -10.54 6.92
N LEU A 39 14.63 -9.83 6.25
CA LEU A 39 15.96 -9.52 6.76
C LEU A 39 15.89 -8.40 7.81
N SER A 40 16.69 -8.52 8.87
CA SER A 40 16.78 -7.52 9.93
C SER A 40 17.62 -6.28 9.55
N SER A 41 18.42 -6.40 8.49
CA SER A 41 19.25 -5.31 7.97
C SER A 41 19.43 -5.43 6.46
N TYR A 42 19.78 -4.31 5.83
CA TYR A 42 20.11 -4.26 4.41
C TYR A 42 21.35 -5.13 4.09
N GLN A 43 21.27 -5.86 2.98
CA GLN A 43 22.37 -6.66 2.42
C GLN A 43 22.46 -6.38 0.92
N SER A 44 23.64 -6.01 0.41
CA SER A 44 23.81 -5.59 -1.00
C SER A 44 23.53 -6.69 -2.03
N ASN A 45 23.62 -7.95 -1.64
CA ASN A 45 23.34 -9.11 -2.49
C ASN A 45 21.90 -9.63 -2.35
N ARG A 46 21.01 -8.88 -1.67
CA ARG A 46 19.60 -9.21 -1.48
C ARG A 46 18.73 -8.06 -1.98
N PRO A 47 17.49 -8.34 -2.45
CA PRO A 47 16.57 -7.27 -2.77
C PRO A 47 16.20 -6.47 -1.51
N SER A 48 15.92 -5.19 -1.70
CA SER A 48 15.37 -4.34 -0.66
C SER A 48 14.17 -3.54 -1.17
N LEU A 49 13.23 -3.27 -0.27
CA LEU A 49 12.12 -2.37 -0.49
C LEU A 49 12.16 -1.26 0.56
N VAL A 50 12.13 -0.01 0.11
CA VAL A 50 12.03 1.16 0.98
C VAL A 50 10.65 1.78 0.76
N LEU A 51 9.74 1.63 1.72
CA LEU A 51 8.47 2.34 1.73
C LEU A 51 8.73 3.76 2.22
N GLN A 52 8.65 4.73 1.31
CA GLN A 52 9.00 6.11 1.61
C GLN A 52 7.84 6.83 2.28
N GLN A 53 6.64 6.73 1.68
CA GLN A 53 5.45 7.43 2.16
C GLN A 53 4.17 6.74 1.68
N ASP A 54 3.15 6.74 2.53
CA ASP A 54 1.77 6.52 2.13
C ASP A 54 0.85 7.57 2.76
N THR A 55 -0.06 8.15 1.99
CA THR A 55 -0.97 9.21 2.45
C THR A 55 -2.39 9.01 1.94
N LEU A 56 -3.35 9.44 2.75
CA LEU A 56 -4.75 9.58 2.34
C LEU A 56 -5.09 11.06 2.21
N GLU A 57 -5.40 11.48 0.99
CA GLU A 57 -5.95 12.79 0.70
C GLU A 57 -7.45 12.68 0.40
N ARG A 58 -8.16 13.80 0.55
CA ARG A 58 -9.60 13.89 0.30
C ARG A 58 -9.90 15.13 -0.51
N ARG A 59 -10.62 14.99 -1.63
CA ARG A 59 -11.13 16.12 -2.42
C ARG A 59 -12.65 16.05 -2.54
N THR A 60 -13.31 17.20 -2.63
CA THR A 60 -14.75 17.25 -2.92
C THR A 60 -15.01 16.71 -4.32
N LEU A 61 -15.89 15.71 -4.43
CA LEU A 61 -16.30 15.11 -5.69
C LEU A 61 -17.62 15.71 -6.17
N SER A 62 -18.58 15.89 -5.26
CA SER A 62 -19.89 16.46 -5.60
C SER A 62 -20.47 17.27 -4.43
N LEU A 63 -21.42 18.16 -4.76
CA LEU A 63 -22.15 18.99 -3.82
C LEU A 63 -23.67 18.78 -3.99
N PHE A 64 -24.42 18.84 -2.89
CA PHE A 64 -25.87 19.00 -2.94
C PHE A 64 -26.26 20.39 -3.46
N ALA A 65 -27.54 20.56 -3.87
CA ALA A 65 -28.05 21.84 -4.37
C ALA A 65 -27.94 23.00 -3.36
N ASN A 66 -27.85 22.70 -2.06
CA ASN A 66 -27.64 23.67 -0.99
C ASN A 66 -26.16 24.01 -0.74
N GLY A 67 -25.24 23.48 -1.54
CA GLY A 67 -23.79 23.71 -1.45
C GLY A 67 -23.04 22.85 -0.43
N GLN A 68 -23.73 21.97 0.31
CA GLN A 68 -23.08 21.00 1.20
C GLN A 68 -22.38 19.91 0.39
N VAL A 69 -21.27 19.38 0.91
CA VAL A 69 -20.59 18.24 0.27
C VAL A 69 -21.52 17.02 0.30
N ALA A 70 -21.68 16.38 -0.86
CA ALA A 70 -22.40 15.12 -0.98
C ALA A 70 -21.41 13.95 -0.99
N GLU A 71 -20.35 14.07 -1.78
CA GLU A 71 -19.33 13.03 -1.91
C GLU A 71 -17.93 13.64 -1.90
N TYR A 72 -17.02 12.88 -1.32
CA TYR A 72 -15.59 13.06 -1.46
C TYR A 72 -15.02 11.96 -2.34
N GLU A 73 -13.92 12.27 -3.02
CA GLU A 73 -13.02 11.26 -3.55
C GLU A 73 -11.81 11.16 -2.60
N LEU A 74 -11.57 9.95 -2.13
CA LEU A 74 -10.38 9.57 -1.36
C LEU A 74 -9.27 9.19 -2.34
N ILE A 75 -8.09 9.77 -2.14
CA ILE A 75 -6.90 9.54 -2.96
C ILE A 75 -5.82 8.99 -2.04
N TYR A 76 -5.54 7.69 -2.17
CA TYR A 76 -4.48 7.04 -1.41
C TYR A 76 -3.22 6.92 -2.25
N LYS A 77 -2.18 7.66 -1.87
CA LYS A 77 -0.91 7.77 -2.59
C LYS A 77 0.15 6.94 -1.90
N VAL A 78 0.97 6.24 -2.68
CA VAL A 78 2.05 5.40 -2.17
C VAL A 78 3.32 5.66 -2.98
N GLU A 79 4.42 5.93 -2.28
CA GLU A 79 5.76 6.12 -2.83
C GLU A 79 6.73 5.12 -2.20
N TYR A 80 7.46 4.40 -3.04
CA TYR A 80 8.41 3.38 -2.58
C TYR A 80 9.54 3.18 -3.58
N GLN A 81 10.60 2.51 -3.13
CA GLN A 81 11.75 2.14 -3.95
C GLN A 81 12.00 0.64 -3.84
N ILE A 82 12.42 0.02 -4.93
CA ILE A 82 12.92 -1.34 -4.96
C ILE A 82 14.36 -1.31 -5.47
N GLN A 83 15.26 -1.96 -4.74
CA GLN A 83 16.62 -2.19 -5.18
C GLN A 83 16.83 -3.70 -5.32
N LEU A 84 17.22 -4.15 -6.51
CA LEU A 84 17.67 -5.52 -6.74
C LEU A 84 19.20 -5.60 -6.57
N PRO A 85 19.77 -6.80 -6.32
CA PRO A 85 21.21 -6.99 -6.27
C PRO A 85 21.88 -6.46 -7.54
N ASP A 86 23.00 -5.77 -7.38
CA ASP A 86 23.83 -5.21 -8.47
C ASP A 86 23.08 -4.25 -9.41
N GLN A 87 21.94 -3.69 -8.99
CA GLN A 87 21.15 -2.71 -9.74
C GLN A 87 20.95 -1.43 -8.95
N GLU A 88 20.78 -0.33 -9.68
CA GLU A 88 20.39 0.96 -9.09
C GLU A 88 18.95 0.89 -8.54
N PRO A 89 18.66 1.57 -7.41
CA PRO A 89 17.30 1.65 -6.87
C PRO A 89 16.31 2.26 -7.87
N GLN A 90 15.18 1.58 -8.06
CA GLN A 90 14.09 2.05 -8.91
C GLN A 90 12.96 2.62 -8.07
N LYS A 91 12.52 3.84 -8.40
CA LYS A 91 11.42 4.52 -7.70
C LYS A 91 10.08 4.20 -8.33
N TYR A 92 9.07 4.03 -7.49
CA TYR A 92 7.71 3.72 -7.88
C TYR A 92 6.74 4.60 -7.10
N GLN A 93 5.69 5.03 -7.79
CA GLN A 93 4.57 5.73 -7.18
C GLN A 93 3.26 5.31 -7.83
N PHE A 94 2.18 5.32 -7.06
CA PHE A 94 0.84 5.17 -7.59
C PHE A 94 -0.21 5.75 -6.65
N GLU A 95 -1.39 5.98 -7.23
CA GLU A 95 -2.58 6.40 -6.51
C GLU A 95 -3.69 5.34 -6.64
N LEU A 96 -4.52 5.25 -5.61
CA LEU A 96 -5.76 4.47 -5.58
C LEU A 96 -6.91 5.39 -5.17
N PHE A 97 -8.07 5.18 -5.78
CA PHE A 97 -9.24 6.05 -5.62
C PHE A 97 -10.43 5.31 -5.04
N ARG A 98 -11.16 5.98 -4.15
CA ARG A 98 -12.44 5.53 -3.59
C ARG A 98 -13.39 6.70 -3.39
N ASP A 99 -14.62 6.55 -3.84
CA ASP A 99 -15.68 7.51 -3.52
C ASP A 99 -16.17 7.28 -2.09
N TYR A 100 -16.51 8.36 -1.41
CA TYR A 100 -16.93 8.36 -0.01
C TYR A 100 -18.05 9.38 0.18
N GLN A 101 -19.24 8.90 0.50
CA GLN A 101 -20.41 9.74 0.69
C GLN A 101 -20.39 10.39 2.08
N ASP A 102 -20.63 11.70 2.15
CA ASP A 102 -20.72 12.42 3.42
C ASP A 102 -22.13 12.33 4.02
N ASP A 103 -22.21 12.22 5.34
CA ASP A 103 -23.46 12.40 6.09
C ASP A 103 -23.15 12.99 7.49
N PRO A 104 -23.31 14.31 7.67
CA PRO A 104 -23.06 14.97 8.94
C PRO A 104 -23.90 14.44 10.10
N ASN A 105 -25.09 13.87 9.83
CA ASN A 105 -25.96 13.31 10.87
C ASN A 105 -25.47 11.94 11.36
N GLN A 106 -24.53 11.31 10.64
CA GLN A 106 -23.99 9.98 10.93
C GLN A 106 -22.47 9.99 11.09
N ALA A 107 -21.90 11.08 11.63
CA ALA A 107 -20.45 11.30 11.72
C ALA A 107 -19.65 10.12 12.30
N LEU A 108 -20.17 9.42 13.32
CA LEU A 108 -19.48 8.25 13.89
C LEU A 108 -19.45 7.05 12.93
N ALA A 109 -20.56 6.74 12.29
CA ALA A 109 -20.63 5.65 11.30
C ALA A 109 -19.74 5.98 10.09
N LYS A 110 -19.73 7.25 9.68
CA LYS A 110 -18.89 7.80 8.63
C LYS A 110 -17.39 7.68 8.94
N ALA A 111 -16.97 7.96 10.17
CA ALA A 111 -15.60 7.70 10.60
C ALA A 111 -15.22 6.21 10.51
N GLN A 112 -16.11 5.30 10.91
CA GLN A 112 -15.85 3.85 10.82
C GLN A 112 -15.79 3.36 9.38
N GLU A 113 -16.66 3.88 8.50
CA GLU A 113 -16.64 3.60 7.07
C GLU A 113 -15.31 4.05 6.44
N LEU A 114 -14.84 5.26 6.78
CA LEU A 114 -13.56 5.78 6.30
C LEU A 114 -12.37 4.89 6.70
N GLU A 115 -12.32 4.44 7.96
CA GLU A 115 -11.28 3.52 8.44
C GLU A 115 -11.31 2.18 7.69
N LEU A 116 -12.51 1.64 7.41
CA LEU A 116 -12.66 0.42 6.62
C LEU A 116 -12.15 0.62 5.18
N LEU A 117 -12.54 1.71 4.52
CA LEU A 117 -12.09 2.04 3.16
C LEU A 117 -10.58 2.22 3.10
N LEU A 118 -9.98 2.91 4.09
CA LEU A 118 -8.54 3.08 4.17
C LEU A 118 -7.82 1.73 4.33
N LYS A 119 -8.34 0.84 5.19
CA LYS A 119 -7.81 -0.52 5.32
C LYS A 119 -7.87 -1.29 4.00
N GLU A 120 -8.97 -1.20 3.25
CA GLU A 120 -9.10 -1.84 1.94
C GLU A 120 -8.12 -1.27 0.90
N LEU A 121 -7.93 0.06 0.89
CA LEU A 121 -6.95 0.73 0.03
C LEU A 121 -5.53 0.26 0.33
N ARG A 122 -5.15 0.13 1.61
CA ARG A 122 -3.86 -0.42 2.03
C ARG A 122 -3.67 -1.87 1.57
N GLN A 123 -4.70 -2.73 1.67
CA GLN A 123 -4.64 -4.11 1.17
C GLN A 123 -4.40 -4.15 -0.34
N GLN A 124 -5.10 -3.29 -1.10
CA GLN A 124 -4.92 -3.17 -2.54
C GLN A 124 -3.52 -2.66 -2.91
N ALA A 125 -3.01 -1.67 -2.17
CA ALA A 125 -1.66 -1.14 -2.34
C ALA A 125 -0.59 -2.21 -2.10
N ALA A 126 -0.66 -2.93 -0.98
CA ALA A 126 0.25 -4.03 -0.68
C ALA A 126 0.25 -5.08 -1.81
N ASN A 127 -0.95 -5.48 -2.26
CA ASN A 127 -1.07 -6.43 -3.38
C ASN A 127 -0.47 -5.89 -4.69
N ARG A 128 -0.58 -4.58 -4.96
CA ARG A 128 0.01 -3.95 -6.14
C ARG A 128 1.54 -3.95 -6.07
N ILE A 129 2.12 -3.66 -4.92
CA ILE A 129 3.57 -3.69 -4.67
C ILE A 129 4.12 -5.11 -4.86
N ILE A 130 3.48 -6.13 -4.26
CA ILE A 130 3.88 -7.53 -4.40
C ILE A 130 3.87 -7.97 -5.87
N ARG A 131 2.82 -7.59 -6.62
CA ARG A 131 2.78 -7.86 -8.07
C ARG A 131 3.87 -7.12 -8.85
N GLN A 132 4.24 -5.89 -8.46
CA GLN A 132 5.36 -5.19 -9.08
C GLN A 132 6.66 -5.94 -8.82
N LEU A 133 6.92 -6.34 -7.58
CA LEU A 133 8.13 -7.10 -7.22
C LEU A 133 8.20 -8.43 -7.99
N ALA A 134 7.08 -9.17 -8.07
CA ALA A 134 6.99 -10.43 -8.82
C ALA A 134 7.32 -10.31 -10.32
N ARG A 135 7.17 -9.12 -10.92
CA ARG A 135 7.52 -8.86 -12.32
C ARG A 135 9.00 -8.54 -12.53
N LEU A 136 9.71 -8.17 -11.47
CA LEU A 136 11.10 -7.72 -11.53
C LEU A 136 12.11 -8.85 -11.37
N GLY A 137 11.69 -10.02 -10.93
CA GLY A 137 12.51 -11.22 -10.87
C GLY A 137 11.97 -12.31 -11.78
#